data_AF-A0AAD7B0W8-F1
#
_entry.id   AF-A0AAD7B0W8-F1
#
_cell.length_a   1.000
_cell.length_b   1.000
_cell.length_c   1.000
_cell.angle_alpha   90.00
_cell.angle_beta   90.00
_cell.angle_gamma   90.00
#
_symmetry.space_group_name_H-M   'P 1'
#
loop_
_entity.id
_entity.type
_entity.pdbx_description
1 polymer ?
#
loop_
_entity_poly.entity_id
_entity_poly.type
_entity_poly.pdbx_seq_one_letter_code
_entity_poly.pdbx_strand_id
1 'polypeptide(L)'
;MGQHPCSLERETLQNTKAELSELLNWVQRHTKCLPGYCQVKRKVPGQQEPRLVCRFDYPMECGQAATLGFDSKRRVRFEPRRNDPLLNNYNTGMMLAWRANIDIKPVMNSEAARK
;
A
#
# COMPACT_ATOMS: atom_id res chain seq x y z
N MET A 1 9.23 21.82 -4.24
CA MET A 1 9.28 20.35 -4.09
C MET A 1 10.71 19.93 -4.38
N GLY A 2 11.31 19.09 -3.53
CA GLY A 2 12.68 18.61 -3.73
C GLY A 2 12.78 17.59 -4.87
N GLN A 3 14.00 17.08 -5.09
CA GLN A 3 14.26 15.98 -6.02
C GLN A 3 13.46 14.74 -5.61
N HIS A 4 12.92 14.00 -6.59
CA HIS A 4 12.14 12.79 -6.31
C HIS A 4 13.07 11.70 -5.75
N PRO A 5 12.72 10.98 -4.66
CA PRO A 5 13.63 10.02 -4.04
C PRO A 5 13.99 8.83 -4.94
N CYS A 6 13.13 8.47 -5.91
CA CYS A 6 13.45 7.45 -6.92
C CYS A 6 14.36 7.94 -8.05
N SER A 7 14.67 9.24 -8.15
CA SER A 7 15.59 9.79 -9.16
C SER A 7 17.00 10.04 -8.60
N LEU A 8 17.32 9.50 -7.43
CA LEU A 8 18.64 9.58 -6.82
C LEU A 8 19.55 8.50 -7.43
N GLU A 9 20.81 8.85 -7.66
CA GLU A 9 21.81 7.91 -8.17
C GLU A 9 22.06 6.80 -7.14
N ARG A 10 22.19 5.56 -7.61
CA ARG A 10 22.30 4.38 -6.75
C ARG A 10 23.43 4.52 -5.74
N GLU A 11 24.57 5.03 -6.18
CA GLU A 11 25.80 5.17 -5.40
C GLU A 11 25.66 6.20 -4.28
N THR A 12 24.65 7.05 -4.34
CA THR A 12 24.37 8.08 -3.31
C THR A 12 23.42 7.58 -2.22
N LEU A 13 22.77 6.43 -2.40
CA LEU A 13 21.78 5.90 -1.46
C LEU A 13 22.44 5.28 -0.24
N GLN A 14 22.06 5.73 0.95
CA GLN A 14 22.56 5.21 2.23
C GLN A 14 21.66 4.13 2.84
N ASN A 15 20.44 3.93 2.31
CA ASN A 15 19.45 2.95 2.79
C ASN A 15 19.06 3.16 4.26
N THR A 16 19.00 4.41 4.70
CA THR A 16 18.63 4.75 6.08
C THR A 16 17.11 4.73 6.29
N LYS A 17 16.67 4.70 7.56
CA LYS A 17 15.25 4.85 7.92
C LYS A 17 14.66 6.20 7.48
N ALA A 18 15.48 7.25 7.43
CA ALA A 18 15.05 8.58 6.99
C ALA A 18 14.73 8.55 5.49
N GLU A 19 15.63 8.00 4.67
CA GLU A 19 15.39 7.84 3.23
C GLU A 19 14.20 6.93 2.94
N LEU A 20 14.02 5.85 3.70
CA LEU A 20 12.83 5.01 3.60
C LEU A 20 11.57 5.83 3.88
N SER A 21 11.57 6.64 4.93
CA SER A 21 10.41 7.46 5.31
C SER A 21 10.08 8.48 4.22
N GLU A 22 11.10 9.11 3.63
CA GLU A 22 10.92 10.01 2.50
C GLU A 22 10.32 9.28 1.29
N LEU A 23 10.91 8.15 0.89
CA LEU A 23 10.42 7.33 -0.20
C LEU A 23 8.94 6.93 0.01
N LEU A 24 8.59 6.43 1.19
CA LEU A 24 7.23 6.04 1.52
C LEU A 24 6.24 7.20 1.42
N ASN A 25 6.65 8.38 1.90
CA ASN A 25 5.82 9.58 1.83
C ASN A 25 5.54 10.01 0.39
N TRP A 26 6.49 9.79 -0.53
CA TRP A 26 6.32 10.10 -1.95
C TRP A 26 5.51 9.04 -2.70
N VAL A 27 5.88 7.75 -2.57
CA VAL A 27 5.39 6.71 -3.48
C VAL A 27 4.39 5.72 -2.88
N GLN A 28 4.23 5.67 -1.55
CA GLN A 28 3.33 4.73 -0.87
C GLN A 28 2.14 5.38 -0.19
N ARG A 29 1.85 6.66 -0.45
CA ARG A 29 0.65 7.32 0.07
C ARG A 29 -0.51 7.25 -0.90
N HIS A 30 -1.64 6.77 -0.41
CA HIS A 30 -2.92 6.93 -1.08
C HIS A 30 -3.44 8.36 -0.87
N THR A 31 -3.00 9.28 -1.72
CA THR A 31 -3.32 10.72 -1.57
C THR A 31 -4.75 11.06 -2.01
N LYS A 32 -5.23 10.45 -3.10
CA LYS A 32 -6.55 10.71 -3.66
C LYS A 32 -7.14 9.44 -4.29
N CYS A 33 -8.44 9.25 -4.07
CA CYS A 33 -9.20 8.27 -4.84
C CYS A 33 -9.40 8.75 -6.28
N LEU A 34 -9.04 7.92 -7.25
CA LEU A 34 -9.22 8.21 -8.68
C LEU A 34 -10.38 7.38 -9.27
N PRO A 35 -11.29 8.01 -10.05
CA PRO A 35 -12.28 7.30 -10.86
C PRO A 35 -11.63 6.28 -11.79
N GLY A 36 -12.24 5.10 -11.94
CA GLY A 36 -11.72 4.03 -12.82
C GLY A 36 -10.54 3.24 -12.26
N TYR A 37 -9.85 3.75 -11.22
CA TYR A 37 -8.76 3.02 -10.57
C TYR A 37 -9.22 2.37 -9.26
N CYS A 38 -9.40 3.20 -8.22
CA CYS A 38 -9.74 2.72 -6.89
C CYS A 38 -11.15 3.14 -6.44
N GLN A 39 -11.76 4.15 -7.05
CA GLN A 39 -13.09 4.60 -6.67
C GLN A 39 -14.16 3.68 -7.28
N VAL A 40 -15.01 3.10 -6.45
CA VAL A 40 -16.07 2.17 -6.86
C VAL A 40 -17.38 2.50 -6.14
N LYS A 41 -18.51 2.24 -6.79
CA LYS A 41 -19.83 2.31 -6.15
C LYS A 41 -20.09 1.03 -5.36
N ARG A 42 -20.49 1.14 -4.09
CA ARG A 42 -20.92 0.00 -3.28
C ARG A 42 -22.28 0.28 -2.65
N LYS A 43 -23.15 -0.74 -2.71
CA LYS A 43 -24.42 -0.74 -1.97
C LYS A 43 -24.11 -0.82 -0.47
N VAL A 44 -24.72 0.06 0.31
CA VAL A 44 -24.60 0.08 1.77
C VAL A 44 -25.92 -0.42 2.34
N PRO A 45 -25.91 -1.36 3.30
CA PRO A 45 -27.14 -1.74 4.00
C PRO A 45 -27.83 -0.49 4.57
N GLY A 46 -29.12 -0.34 4.28
CA GLY A 46 -29.92 0.81 4.76
C GLY A 46 -29.87 2.07 3.88
N GLN A 47 -29.15 2.08 2.75
CA GLN A 47 -29.18 3.20 1.79
C GLN A 47 -29.76 2.75 0.43
N GLN A 48 -30.62 3.59 -0.16
CA GLN A 48 -31.18 3.38 -1.51
C GLN A 48 -30.11 3.54 -2.58
N GLU A 49 -29.29 4.60 -2.47
CA GLU A 49 -28.25 4.89 -3.44
C GLU A 49 -26.89 4.28 -3.06
N PRO A 50 -26.15 3.70 -4.02
CA PRO A 50 -24.79 3.24 -3.79
C PRO A 50 -23.85 4.40 -3.45
N ARG A 51 -23.03 4.25 -2.41
CA ARG A 51 -21.99 5.23 -2.08
C ARG A 51 -20.72 4.98 -2.89
N LEU A 52 -19.97 6.03 -3.19
CA LEU A 52 -18.61 5.92 -3.72
C LEU A 52 -17.64 5.59 -2.57
N VAL A 53 -16.84 4.54 -2.73
CA VAL A 53 -15.80 4.12 -1.77
C VAL A 53 -14.50 3.78 -2.48
N CYS A 54 -13.40 3.72 -1.71
CA CYS A 54 -12.17 3.10 -2.19
C CYS A 54 -12.29 1.58 -2.18
N ARG A 55 -12.01 0.92 -3.30
CA ARG A 55 -11.98 -0.55 -3.41
C ARG A 55 -10.89 -1.21 -2.56
N PHE A 56 -9.89 -0.44 -2.17
CA PHE A 56 -8.76 -0.86 -1.34
C PHE A 56 -8.97 -0.53 0.15
N ASP A 57 -10.16 -0.02 0.50
CA ASP A 57 -10.58 0.28 1.87
C ASP A 57 -9.83 1.46 2.53
N TYR A 58 -9.33 2.43 1.72
CA TYR A 58 -8.82 3.71 2.24
C TYR A 58 -9.94 4.73 2.56
N PRO A 59 -9.74 5.61 3.56
CA PRO A 59 -8.66 5.57 4.55
C PRO A 59 -8.78 4.32 5.43
N MET A 60 -7.64 3.67 5.70
CA MET A 60 -7.63 2.46 6.51
C MET A 60 -7.75 2.82 7.99
N GLU A 61 -8.33 1.93 8.79
CA GLU A 61 -8.44 2.14 10.23
C GLU A 61 -7.05 2.12 10.89
N CYS A 62 -6.83 3.08 11.80
CA CYS A 62 -5.62 3.16 12.62
C CYS A 62 -5.80 2.30 13.89
N GLY A 63 -4.71 1.69 14.35
CA GLY A 63 -4.74 0.77 15.50
C GLY A 63 -3.41 0.78 16.25
N GLN A 64 -3.48 0.58 17.57
CA GLN A 64 -2.30 0.57 18.45
C GLN A 64 -1.60 -0.79 18.54
N ALA A 65 -2.26 -1.87 18.10
CA ALA A 65 -1.72 -3.21 18.05
C ALA A 65 -1.98 -3.85 16.69
N ALA A 66 -1.22 -4.90 16.36
CA ALA A 66 -1.47 -5.69 15.17
C ALA A 66 -2.61 -6.69 15.42
N THR A 67 -3.51 -6.82 14.45
CA THR A 67 -4.72 -7.66 14.52
C THR A 67 -4.92 -8.48 13.25
N LEU A 68 -5.80 -9.47 13.34
CA LEU A 68 -6.37 -10.14 12.18
C LEU A 68 -7.81 -9.66 12.00
N GLY A 69 -8.09 -9.03 10.87
CA GLY A 69 -9.40 -8.54 10.50
C GLY A 69 -9.95 -9.22 9.25
N PHE A 70 -11.02 -8.66 8.71
CA PHE A 70 -11.61 -9.08 7.46
C PHE A 70 -11.71 -7.90 6.51
N ASP A 71 -11.38 -8.14 5.25
CA ASP A 71 -11.59 -7.12 4.24
C ASP A 71 -13.04 -6.96 3.82
N SER A 72 -13.29 -5.98 2.97
CA SER A 72 -14.63 -5.71 2.43
C SER A 72 -15.18 -6.81 1.50
N LYS A 73 -14.45 -7.92 1.31
CA LYS A 73 -14.87 -9.17 0.66
C LYS A 73 -14.86 -10.36 1.63
N ARG A 74 -14.78 -10.12 2.94
CA ARG A 74 -14.72 -11.12 4.02
C ARG A 74 -13.51 -12.06 3.95
N ARG A 75 -12.41 -11.62 3.37
CA ARG A 75 -11.15 -12.38 3.38
C ARG A 75 -10.31 -11.97 4.59
N VAL A 76 -9.65 -12.94 5.23
CA VAL A 76 -8.75 -12.68 6.36
C VAL A 76 -7.65 -11.71 5.91
N ARG A 77 -7.40 -10.68 6.71
CA ARG A 77 -6.41 -9.64 6.46
C ARG A 77 -5.59 -9.40 7.71
N PHE A 78 -4.28 -9.39 7.56
CA PHE A 78 -3.38 -8.89 8.60
C PHE A 78 -3.44 -7.35 8.62
N GLU A 79 -3.64 -6.80 9.81
CA GLU A 79 -3.75 -5.37 10.07
C GLU A 79 -2.64 -4.98 11.05
N PRO A 80 -1.52 -4.41 10.57
CA PRO A 80 -0.44 -4.00 11.47
C PRO A 80 -0.88 -2.82 12.34
N ARG A 81 -0.11 -2.55 13.40
CA ARG A 81 -0.19 -1.26 14.10
C ARG A 81 -0.07 -0.14 13.07
N ARG A 82 -1.12 0.67 12.93
CA ARG A 82 -1.23 1.71 11.92
C ARG A 82 -1.45 3.05 12.61
N ASN A 83 -0.54 3.98 12.39
CA ASN A 83 -0.63 5.37 12.83
C ASN A 83 -0.98 6.34 11.68
N ASP A 84 -0.96 5.86 10.44
CA ASP A 84 -1.28 6.64 9.25
C ASP A 84 -2.29 5.90 8.37
N PRO A 85 -3.51 6.43 8.19
CA PRO A 85 -4.58 5.74 7.48
C PRO A 85 -4.42 5.76 5.95
N LEU A 86 -3.48 6.57 5.42
CA LEU A 86 -3.25 6.73 3.98
C LEU A 86 -1.96 6.05 3.51
N LEU A 87 -1.10 5.61 4.43
CA LEU A 87 0.10 4.88 4.08
C LEU A 87 -0.25 3.45 3.69
N ASN A 88 0.21 3.04 2.52
CA ASN A 88 0.01 1.69 2.03
C ASN A 88 0.78 0.67 2.85
N ASN A 89 0.26 -0.56 2.88
CA ASN A 89 1.03 -1.69 3.37
C ASN A 89 2.23 -1.86 2.45
N TYR A 90 3.43 -1.84 3.02
CA TYR A 90 4.67 -1.96 2.27
C TYR A 90 5.59 -2.99 2.92
N ASN A 91 6.48 -3.55 2.12
CA ASN A 91 7.62 -4.32 2.60
C ASN A 91 8.86 -3.44 2.52
N THR A 92 9.56 -3.26 3.63
CA THR A 92 10.75 -2.38 3.69
C THR A 92 11.81 -2.76 2.68
N GLY A 93 12.13 -4.05 2.56
CA GLY A 93 13.12 -4.54 1.59
C GLY A 93 12.71 -4.23 0.15
N MET A 94 11.46 -4.50 -0.21
CA MET A 94 10.93 -4.23 -1.55
C MET A 94 10.91 -2.72 -1.87
N MET A 95 10.57 -1.87 -0.89
CA MET A 95 10.59 -0.42 -1.07
C MET A 95 11.99 0.11 -1.34
N LEU A 96 12.98 -0.32 -0.54
CA LEU A 96 14.36 0.06 -0.77
C LEU A 96 14.87 -0.50 -2.11
N ALA A 97 14.45 -1.71 -2.48
CA ALA A 97 14.81 -2.35 -3.72
C ALA A 97 14.19 -1.71 -4.96
N TRP A 98 13.01 -1.07 -4.88
CA TRP A 98 12.45 -0.28 -6.01
C TRP A 98 13.30 0.94 -6.39
N ARG A 99 14.21 1.38 -5.52
CA ARG A 99 15.24 2.37 -5.90
C ARG A 99 16.37 1.75 -6.71
N ALA A 100 16.48 0.42 -6.71
CA ALA A 100 17.34 -0.33 -7.60
C ALA A 100 16.50 -0.79 -8.80
N ASN A 101 17.08 -0.71 -10.01
CA ASN A 101 16.46 -1.19 -11.23
C ASN A 101 16.43 -2.74 -11.24
N ILE A 102 15.54 -3.34 -10.45
CA ILE A 102 15.44 -4.79 -10.31
C ILE A 102 14.26 -5.35 -11.09
N ASP A 103 14.52 -6.44 -11.82
CA ASP A 103 13.46 -7.27 -12.38
C ASP A 103 12.85 -8.13 -11.28
N ILE A 104 11.52 -8.10 -11.16
CA ILE A 104 10.78 -8.97 -10.26
C ILE A 104 9.94 -9.93 -11.12
N LYS A 105 10.19 -11.24 -10.99
CA LYS A 105 9.33 -12.28 -11.57
C LYS A 105 8.41 -12.84 -10.49
N PRO A 106 7.15 -12.37 -10.38
CA PRO A 106 6.22 -12.93 -9.41
C PRO A 106 5.93 -14.40 -9.72
N VAL A 107 5.67 -15.19 -8.67
CA VAL A 107 5.24 -16.57 -8.81
C VAL A 107 3.77 -16.57 -9.26
N MET A 108 3.54 -16.92 -10.53
CA MET A 108 2.23 -16.81 -11.19
C MET A 108 1.38 -18.09 -11.11
N ASN A 109 1.91 -19.18 -10.55
CA ASN A 109 1.16 -20.44 -10.41
C ASN A 109 1.31 -21.04 -9.00
N SER A 110 0.29 -21.81 -8.59
CA SER A 110 0.23 -22.43 -7.26
C SER A 110 1.23 -23.57 -7.07
N GLU A 111 1.65 -24.23 -8.15
CA GLU A 111 2.63 -25.32 -8.12
C GLU A 111 4.05 -24.82 -7.78
N ALA A 112 4.47 -23.68 -8.32
CA ALA A 112 5.77 -23.09 -8.03
C ALA A 112 5.86 -22.50 -6.60
N ALA A 113 4.73 -22.31 -5.92
CA ALA A 113 4.66 -21.80 -4.55
C ALA A 113 4.79 -22.89 -3.47
N ARG A 114 4.87 -24.17 -3.82
CA ARG A 114 4.79 -25.32 -2.89
C ARG A 114 6.12 -26.03 -2.59
N LYS A 115 7.28 -25.39 -2.75
CA LYS A 115 8.55 -25.99 -2.29
C LYS A 115 8.74 -25.84 -0.79
#